data_AF-A0A6L9Z1Q4-F1
#
_entry.id   AF-A0A6L9Z1Q4-F1
#
_cell.length_a   1.000
_cell.length_b   1.000
_cell.length_c   1.000
_cell.angle_alpha   90.00
_cell.angle_beta   90.00
_cell.angle_gamma   90.00
#
_symmetry.space_group_name_H-M   'P 1'
#
loop_
_entity.id
_entity.type
_entity.pdbx_description
1 polymer ?
#
loop_
_entity_poly.entity_id
_entity_poly.type
_entity_poly.pdbx_seq_one_letter_code
_entity_poly.pdbx_strand_id
1 'polypeptide(L)'
;MIILEFKAYGKNYQYSAIDEAIRTVRFIRNSCLRLWLDNKGTGKYDLSKYCKVLAKQFPFANELNSTARQAASERAWLEVTVRRVEPYFMSFNPFLHSLSPIKAPLF
;
A
#
# COMPACT_ATOMS: atom_id res chain seq x y z
N MET A 1 -26.29 23.44 -9.09
CA MET A 1 -25.04 22.72 -8.76
C MET A 1 -24.12 22.85 -9.96
N ILE A 2 -22.98 23.52 -9.81
CA ILE A 2 -22.01 23.70 -10.91
C ILE A 2 -20.98 22.59 -10.77
N ILE A 3 -20.82 21.78 -11.82
CA ILE A 3 -19.77 20.75 -11.91
C ILE A 3 -18.70 21.33 -12.84
N LEU A 4 -17.48 21.48 -12.32
CA LEU A 4 -16.33 21.91 -13.10
C LEU A 4 -15.44 20.69 -13.35
N GLU A 5 -15.36 20.26 -14.60
CA GLU A 5 -14.45 19.20 -15.03
C GLU A 5 -13.16 19.80 -15.56
N PHE A 6 -12.05 19.45 -14.93
CA PHE A 6 -10.71 19.83 -15.36
C PHE A 6 -9.90 18.59 -15.69
N LYS A 7 -9.18 18.64 -16.82
CA LYS A 7 -8.16 17.63 -17.15
C LYS A 7 -6.80 18.16 -16.70
N ALA A 8 -6.10 17.38 -15.87
CA ALA A 8 -4.74 17.69 -15.49
C ALA A 8 -3.80 17.37 -16.66
N TYR A 9 -3.34 18.42 -17.35
CA TYR A 9 -2.30 18.30 -18.38
C TYR A 9 -0.93 18.51 -17.75
N GLY A 10 -0.06 17.51 -17.88
CA GLY A 10 1.32 17.54 -17.43
C GLY A 10 2.30 17.53 -18.59
N LYS A 11 3.53 17.97 -18.32
CA LYS A 11 4.68 17.75 -19.22
C LYS A 11 5.18 16.31 -19.06
N ASN A 12 5.84 15.77 -20.09
CA ASN A 12 6.34 14.39 -20.09
C ASN A 12 7.21 14.03 -18.87
N TYR A 13 8.04 14.95 -18.40
CA TYR A 13 8.87 14.71 -17.21
C TYR A 13 8.03 14.59 -15.91
N GLN A 14 6.88 15.27 -15.83
CA GLN A 14 5.99 15.19 -14.66
C GLN A 14 5.32 13.82 -14.59
N TYR A 15 4.87 13.29 -15.74
CA TYR A 15 4.34 11.93 -15.80
C TYR A 15 5.39 10.89 -15.44
N SER A 16 6.63 11.08 -15.92
CA SER A 16 7.75 10.18 -15.58
C SER A 16 8.04 10.19 -14.07
N ALA A 17 8.03 11.37 -13.44
CA ALA A 17 8.22 11.50 -11.99
C ALA A 17 7.07 10.85 -11.19
N ILE A 18 5.83 10.93 -11.69
CA ILE A 18 4.68 10.23 -11.08
C ILE A 18 4.87 8.72 -11.15
N ASP A 19 5.28 8.19 -12.30
CA ASP A 19 5.52 6.75 -12.47
C ASP A 19 6.64 6.24 -11.55
N GLU A 20 7.71 7.04 -11.39
CA GLU A 20 8.79 6.75 -10.45
C GLU A 20 8.33 6.78 -8.99
N ALA A 21 7.50 7.77 -8.61
CA ALA A 21 6.91 7.83 -7.29
C ALA A 21 6.00 6.62 -7.01
N ILE A 22 5.19 6.19 -7.99
CA ILE A 22 4.34 4.99 -7.88
C ILE A 22 5.19 3.74 -7.70
N ARG A 23 6.28 3.59 -8.46
CA ARG A 23 7.23 2.46 -8.30
C ARG A 23 7.82 2.44 -6.89
N THR A 24 8.24 3.60 -6.39
CA THR A 24 8.83 3.73 -5.05
C THR A 24 7.82 3.41 -3.95
N VAL A 25 6.57 3.87 -4.06
CA VAL A 25 5.48 3.52 -3.12
C VAL A 25 5.24 2.01 -3.12
N ARG A 26 5.19 1.37 -4.29
CA ARG A 26 4.99 -0.08 -4.42
C ARG A 26 6.14 -0.85 -3.79
N PHE A 27 7.38 -0.41 -4.00
CA PHE A 27 8.55 -0.98 -3.36
C PHE A 27 8.41 -0.97 -1.83
N ILE A 28 8.15 0.20 -1.24
CA ILE A 28 8.00 0.34 0.23
C ILE A 28 6.87 -0.56 0.75
N ARG A 29 5.71 -0.55 0.10
CA ARG A 29 4.57 -1.41 0.48
C ARG A 29 4.96 -2.88 0.48
N ASN A 30 5.58 -3.35 -0.60
CA ASN A 30 5.97 -4.76 -0.76
C ASN A 30 7.04 -5.17 0.25
N SER A 31 8.01 -4.29 0.55
CA SER A 31 9.00 -4.53 1.60
C SER A 31 8.36 -4.63 2.99
N CYS A 32 7.40 -3.76 3.32
CA CYS A 32 6.64 -3.85 4.57
C CYS A 32 5.86 -5.17 4.69
N LEU A 33 5.21 -5.62 3.60
CA LEU A 33 4.51 -6.90 3.57
C LEU A 33 5.46 -8.07 3.76
N ARG A 34 6.63 -8.03 3.10
CA ARG A 34 7.65 -9.07 3.25
C ARG A 34 8.16 -9.15 4.69
N LEU A 35 8.46 -8.00 5.31
CA LEU A 35 8.85 -7.94 6.71
C LEU A 35 7.81 -8.59 7.63
N TRP A 36 6.52 -8.31 7.40
CA TRP A 36 5.43 -8.88 8.18
C TRP A 36 5.28 -10.39 7.98
N LEU A 37 5.46 -10.89 6.76
CA LEU A 37 5.43 -12.33 6.47
C LEU A 37 6.58 -13.08 7.15
N ASP A 38 7.77 -12.48 7.13
CA ASP A 38 8.98 -13.11 7.67
C ASP A 38 9.04 -13.04 9.20
N ASN A 39 8.44 -12.02 9.83
CA ASN A 39 8.50 -11.79 11.27
C ASN A 39 7.13 -11.89 11.95
N LYS A 40 6.95 -12.93 12.77
CA LYS A 40 5.75 -13.08 13.62
C LYS A 40 5.68 -11.96 14.66
N GLY A 41 4.52 -11.30 14.75
CA GLY A 41 4.25 -10.26 15.75
C GLY A 41 4.50 -8.82 15.29
N THR A 42 4.93 -8.59 14.05
CA THR A 42 5.10 -7.24 13.49
C THR A 42 3.78 -6.47 13.51
N GLY A 43 3.77 -5.32 14.20
CA GLY A 43 2.60 -4.46 14.33
C GLY A 43 2.61 -3.26 13.38
N LYS A 44 1.53 -2.47 13.41
CA LYS A 44 1.39 -1.24 12.60
C LYS A 44 2.57 -0.28 12.78
N TYR A 45 2.96 -0.02 14.02
CA TYR A 45 4.01 0.94 14.35
C TYR A 45 5.40 0.47 13.89
N ASP A 46 5.64 -0.84 13.83
CA ASP A 46 6.89 -1.40 13.35
C ASP A 46 7.03 -1.20 11.84
N LEU A 47 5.94 -1.35 11.08
CA LEU A 47 5.92 -1.04 9.65
C LEU A 47 6.20 0.44 9.39
N SER A 48 5.62 1.35 10.18
CA SER A 48 5.89 2.79 10.08
C SER A 48 7.37 3.11 10.37
N LYS A 49 7.98 2.48 11.39
CA LYS A 49 9.42 2.62 11.66
C LYS A 49 10.26 2.07 10.52
N TYR A 50 9.85 0.95 9.93
CA TYR A 50 10.57 0.31 8.84
C TYR A 50 10.66 1.19 7.58
N CYS A 51 9.63 1.99 7.27
CA CYS A 51 9.70 2.99 6.20
C CYS A 51 10.86 4.00 6.36
N LYS A 52 11.21 4.35 7.60
CA LYS A 52 12.37 5.21 7.88
C LYS A 52 13.69 4.50 7.64
N VAL A 53 13.74 3.19 7.92
CA VAL A 53 14.91 2.34 7.63
C VAL A 53 15.11 2.21 6.13
N LEU A 54 14.05 1.90 5.38
CA LEU A 54 14.10 1.80 3.92
C LEU A 54 14.59 3.10 3.27
N ALA A 55 14.10 4.26 3.71
CA ALA A 55 14.59 5.54 3.18
C ALA A 55 16.06 5.83 3.50
N LYS A 56 16.61 5.29 4.60
CA LYS A 56 18.05 5.41 4.87
C LYS A 56 18.88 4.47 4.01
N GLN A 57 18.34 3.30 3.66
CA GLN A 57 19.04 2.28 2.87
C GLN A 57 19.01 2.56 1.37
N PHE A 58 17.91 3.14 0.88
CA PHE A 58 17.65 3.33 -0.54
C PHE A 58 17.48 4.82 -0.85
N PRO A 59 18.44 5.45 -1.56
CA PRO A 59 18.37 6.88 -1.90
C PRO A 59 17.08 7.27 -2.62
N PHE A 60 16.63 6.46 -3.60
CA PHE A 60 15.37 6.70 -4.33
C PHE A 60 14.14 6.66 -3.41
N ALA A 61 14.16 5.85 -2.34
CA ALA A 61 13.08 5.84 -1.36
C ALA A 61 13.10 7.10 -0.48
N ASN A 62 14.26 7.72 -0.28
CA ASN A 62 14.39 8.96 0.48
C ASN A 62 13.89 10.18 -0.29
N GLU A 63 13.99 10.16 -1.62
CA GLU A 63 13.48 11.21 -2.50
C GLU A 63 11.95 11.33 -2.41
N LEU A 64 11.27 10.24 -2.06
CA LEU A 64 9.85 10.27 -1.76
C LEU A 64 9.57 10.95 -0.42
N ASN A 65 8.59 11.84 -0.40
CA ASN A 65 8.22 12.57 0.81
C ASN A 65 7.85 11.63 1.98
N SER A 66 8.05 12.08 3.22
CA SER A 66 7.85 11.25 4.41
C SER A 66 6.39 10.77 4.56
N THR A 67 5.42 11.62 4.20
CA THR A 67 3.99 11.31 4.32
C THR A 67 3.56 10.20 3.36
N ALA A 68 4.04 10.19 2.12
CA ALA A 68 3.73 9.15 1.14
C ALA A 68 4.37 7.81 1.54
N ARG A 69 5.58 7.84 2.11
CA ARG A 69 6.21 6.64 2.68
C ARG A 69 5.38 6.07 3.84
N GLN A 70 4.90 6.93 4.73
CA GLN A 70 4.03 6.51 5.83
C GLN A 70 2.71 5.92 5.30
N ALA A 71 2.08 6.59 4.34
CA ALA A 71 0.86 6.10 3.69
C ALA A 71 1.07 4.72 3.05
N ALA A 72 2.26 4.46 2.47
CA ALA A 72 2.60 3.14 1.92
C ALA A 72 2.65 2.05 3.01
N SER A 73 3.26 2.30 4.17
CA SER A 73 3.21 1.35 5.31
C SER A 73 1.81 1.13 5.85
N GLU A 74 0.98 2.18 5.91
CA GLU A 74 -0.39 2.06 6.40
C GLU A 74 -1.24 1.23 5.45
N ARG A 75 -1.07 1.38 4.13
CA ARG A 75 -1.69 0.51 3.13
C ARG A 75 -1.27 -0.95 3.30
N ALA A 76 0.01 -1.22 3.51
CA ALA A 76 0.49 -2.57 3.80
C ALA A 76 -0.15 -3.16 5.07
N TRP A 77 -0.33 -2.34 6.12
CA TRP A 77 -1.00 -2.76 7.35
C TRP A 77 -2.49 -3.06 7.15
N LEU A 78 -3.19 -2.28 6.31
CA LEU A 78 -4.58 -2.57 5.95
C LEU A 78 -4.69 -3.91 5.23
N GLU A 79 -3.80 -4.20 4.28
CA GLU A 79 -3.78 -5.51 3.58
C GLU A 79 -3.56 -6.68 4.55
N VAL A 80 -2.64 -6.52 5.52
CA VAL A 80 -2.41 -7.49 6.60
C VAL A 80 -3.66 -7.69 7.45
N THR A 81 -4.31 -6.58 7.83
CA THR A 81 -5.48 -6.61 8.72
C THR A 81 -6.66 -7.29 8.02
N VAL A 82 -6.92 -6.93 6.76
CA VAL A 82 -7.94 -7.60 5.93
C VAL A 82 -7.65 -9.09 5.85
N ARG A 83 -6.41 -9.50 5.54
CA ARG A 83 -6.04 -10.93 5.50
C ARG A 83 -6.23 -11.69 6.82
N ARG A 84 -6.07 -11.02 7.96
CA ARG A 84 -6.33 -11.63 9.27
C ARG A 84 -7.82 -11.75 9.56
N VAL A 85 -8.64 -10.79 9.14
CA VAL A 85 -10.06 -10.70 9.51
C VAL A 85 -10.97 -11.41 8.49
N GLU A 86 -10.58 -11.49 7.22
CA GLU A 86 -11.34 -12.14 6.14
C GLU A 86 -11.81 -13.56 6.49
N PRO A 87 -10.98 -14.46 7.06
CA PRO A 87 -11.42 -15.81 7.42
C PRO A 87 -12.51 -15.80 8.50
N TYR A 88 -12.44 -14.86 9.44
CA TYR A 88 -13.46 -14.70 10.48
C TYR A 88 -14.73 -14.08 9.91
N PHE A 89 -14.62 -13.06 9.07
CA PHE A 89 -15.78 -12.43 8.43
C PHE A 89 -16.58 -13.43 7.57
N MET A 90 -15.89 -14.27 6.79
CA MET A 90 -16.54 -15.31 5.99
C MET A 90 -17.23 -16.37 6.84
N SER A 91 -16.70 -16.71 8.03
CA SER A 91 -17.38 -17.65 8.95
C SER A 91 -18.66 -17.12 9.60
N PHE A 92 -18.83 -15.79 9.66
CA PHE A 92 -19.96 -15.14 10.33
C PHE A 92 -21.14 -14.83 9.39
N ASN A 93 -20.99 -14.97 8.06
CA ASN A 93 -22.05 -14.64 7.11
C ASN A 93 -22.25 -15.75 6.05
N PRO A 94 -23.23 -16.66 6.25
CA PRO A 94 -23.50 -17.79 5.34
C PRO A 94 -23.85 -17.35 3.90
N PHE A 95 -24.31 -16.11 3.71
CA PHE A 95 -24.71 -15.59 2.40
C PHE A 95 -23.54 -15.16 1.51
N LEU A 96 -22.32 -15.01 2.05
CA LEU A 96 -21.15 -14.63 1.26
C LEU A 96 -20.51 -15.81 0.52
N HIS A 97 -20.84 -17.06 0.86
CA HIS A 97 -20.35 -18.25 0.15
C HIS A 97 -20.82 -18.34 -1.31
N SER A 98 -21.91 -17.62 -1.68
CA SER A 98 -22.43 -17.57 -3.05
C SER A 98 -21.77 -16.50 -3.92
N LEU A 99 -21.05 -15.55 -3.31
CA LEU A 99 -20.31 -14.52 -4.02
C LEU A 99 -18.89 -15.05 -4.25
N SER A 100 -18.60 -15.46 -5.49
CA SER A 100 -17.26 -15.83 -5.91
C SER A 100 -16.25 -14.79 -5.39
N PRO A 101 -15.12 -15.20 -4.78
CA PRO A 101 -14.14 -14.25 -4.29
C PRO A 101 -13.73 -13.38 -5.47
N ILE A 102 -13.97 -12.07 -5.36
CA ILE A 102 -13.42 -11.09 -6.30
C ILE A 102 -11.92 -11.35 -6.24
N LYS A 103 -11.36 -12.00 -7.27
CA LYS A 103 -9.93 -12.22 -7.42
C LYS A 103 -9.29 -10.85 -7.28
N ALA A 104 -8.71 -10.56 -6.10
CA ALA A 104 -7.85 -9.41 -5.95
C ALA A 104 -6.74 -9.60 -6.99
N PRO A 105 -6.64 -8.72 -8.00
CA PRO A 105 -5.66 -8.93 -9.04
C PRO A 105 -4.28 -8.80 -8.39
N LEU A 106 -3.54 -9.90 -8.42
CA LEU A 106 -2.11 -9.93 -8.15
C LEU A 106 -1.44 -9.12 -9.28
N PHE A 107 -1.19 -7.84 -9.03
CA PHE A 107 -0.32 -6.98 -9.83
C PHE A 107 0.75 -6.32 -8.95
#